data_AF-A0A9P0AHF1-F1
#
_entry.id   AF-A0A9P0AHF1-F1
#
_cell.length_a   1.000
_cell.length_b   1.000
_cell.length_c   1.000
_cell.angle_alpha   90.00
_cell.angle_beta   90.00
_cell.angle_gamma   90.00
#
_symmetry.space_group_name_H-M   'P 1'
#
loop_
_entity.id
_entity.type
_entity.pdbx_description
1 polymer ?
#
loop_
_entity_poly.entity_id
_entity_poly.type
_entity_poly.pdbx_seq_one_letter_code
_entity_poly.pdbx_strand_id
1 'polypeptide(L)'
;MALLCRIATTPFGAELILEQKALGALSALEVFNAHPDILSYTSASMDIDFLPSIAIRYLQLLTPALALCRVVLITLGKHNESAVLQVFSFILSHSDAIAQILRSGNPFLRLPFLKELAQITALIAFTTNQTVNDDLEYDVSQENLSHLHRIKKLMFSLVPRFVISDSLIRNINTTRTDVKKGKSEVVCNVLEVAGNLLMYVRNLTTLSSADRRLTTPVLVPVFNDTLRSAEDMDVVTKDLSLGVIVTQLVQCVAHYHRERANVNLLSSTLSSVPSLTSTALQDYLPEGSKNVQSLEELQYLASTEVSERLADKKLELSRCLFIIEHCFYLIWSHLDYYMLRAIPSTSYGISLKPSPLPNSKTPKQMSDITWNVSINEIRQLKEGLTSIFNETFCKSLVELSEEETSTNKGFIEALLRRLKKLLQFVPEKPGSFITNGTADKSLTH
;
A
#
# COMPACT_ATOMS: atom_id res chain seq x y z
N MET A 1 -7.38 13.53 -24.37
CA MET A 1 -6.76 13.24 -23.04
C MET A 1 -5.30 13.65 -22.94
N ALA A 2 -4.39 13.22 -23.83
CA ALA A 2 -2.95 13.57 -23.71
C ALA A 2 -2.67 15.09 -23.57
N LEU A 3 -3.36 15.93 -24.33
CA LEU A 3 -3.28 17.40 -24.19
C LEU A 3 -3.70 17.86 -22.78
N LEU A 4 -4.81 17.35 -22.25
CA LEU A 4 -5.31 17.67 -20.92
C LEU A 4 -4.31 17.22 -19.84
N CYS A 5 -3.74 16.02 -19.96
CA CYS A 5 -2.72 15.55 -19.05
C CYS A 5 -1.49 16.47 -19.06
N ARG A 6 -1.06 16.94 -20.23
CA ARG A 6 0.07 17.87 -20.37
C ARG A 6 -0.24 19.26 -19.78
N ILE A 7 -1.48 19.75 -19.89
CA ILE A 7 -1.89 21.00 -19.24
C ILE A 7 -1.89 20.81 -17.71
N ALA A 8 -2.42 19.68 -17.24
CA ALA A 8 -2.51 19.32 -15.82
C ALA A 8 -1.16 19.11 -15.14
N THR A 9 -0.01 19.03 -15.84
CA THR A 9 1.31 18.96 -15.19
C THR A 9 1.75 20.29 -14.58
N THR A 10 1.05 21.39 -14.87
CA THR A 10 1.30 22.70 -14.27
C THR A 10 0.20 23.05 -13.27
N PRO A 11 0.50 23.65 -12.09
CA PRO A 11 -0.52 23.98 -11.09
C PRO A 11 -1.67 24.82 -11.66
N PHE A 12 -1.33 25.89 -12.38
CA PHE A 12 -2.32 26.74 -13.05
C PHE A 12 -3.18 25.97 -14.07
N GLY A 13 -2.56 25.09 -14.87
CA GLY A 13 -3.29 24.27 -15.83
C GLY A 13 -4.21 23.24 -15.16
N ALA A 14 -3.79 22.64 -14.06
CA ALA A 14 -4.60 21.72 -13.28
C ALA A 14 -5.79 22.44 -12.59
N GLU A 15 -5.57 23.64 -12.05
CA GLU A 15 -6.65 24.50 -11.51
C GLU A 15 -7.67 24.84 -12.59
N LEU A 16 -7.23 25.27 -13.77
CA LEU A 16 -8.13 25.58 -14.88
C LEU A 16 -8.97 24.37 -15.32
N ILE A 17 -8.38 23.18 -15.35
CA ILE A 17 -9.10 21.93 -15.65
C ILE A 17 -10.20 21.64 -14.63
N LEU A 18 -9.94 21.92 -13.34
CA LEU A 18 -10.94 21.77 -12.27
C LEU A 18 -12.05 22.82 -12.35
N GLU A 19 -11.70 24.08 -12.62
CA GLU A 19 -12.67 25.17 -12.77
C GLU A 19 -13.63 24.93 -13.94
N GLN A 20 -13.12 24.37 -15.03
CA GLN A 20 -13.93 23.99 -16.20
C GLN A 20 -14.69 22.66 -16.02
N LYS A 21 -14.68 22.08 -14.81
CA LYS A 21 -15.41 20.85 -14.45
C LYS A 21 -15.10 19.66 -15.36
N ALA A 22 -13.88 19.57 -15.89
CA ALA A 22 -13.49 18.50 -16.79
C ALA A 22 -13.62 17.11 -16.13
N LEU A 23 -13.31 17.01 -14.83
CA LEU A 23 -13.48 15.76 -14.07
C LEU A 23 -14.96 15.43 -13.84
N GLY A 24 -15.80 16.44 -13.61
CA GLY A 24 -17.26 16.26 -13.54
C GLY A 24 -17.84 15.75 -14.87
N ALA A 25 -17.31 16.19 -16.01
CA ALA A 25 -17.68 15.65 -17.31
C ALA A 25 -17.29 14.17 -17.44
N LEU A 26 -16.13 13.76 -16.91
CA LEU A 26 -15.74 12.34 -16.88
C LEU A 26 -16.69 11.51 -16.02
N SER A 27 -17.10 12.02 -14.85
CA SER A 27 -18.06 11.34 -13.96
C SER A 27 -19.42 11.07 -14.63
N ALA A 28 -19.80 11.90 -15.60
CA ALA A 28 -21.06 11.74 -16.35
C ALA A 28 -20.96 10.74 -17.51
N LEU A 29 -19.77 10.25 -17.87
CA LEU A 29 -19.61 9.34 -19.01
C LEU A 29 -19.91 7.90 -18.61
N GLU A 30 -21.01 7.35 -19.12
CA GLU A 30 -21.43 5.97 -18.86
C GLU A 30 -20.48 4.91 -19.44
N VAL A 31 -19.58 5.28 -20.36
CA VAL A 31 -18.63 4.35 -21.00
C VAL A 31 -17.74 3.63 -19.99
N PHE A 32 -17.46 4.26 -18.85
CA PHE A 32 -16.65 3.66 -17.77
C PHE A 32 -17.41 2.61 -16.96
N ASN A 33 -18.75 2.57 -17.06
CA ASN A 33 -19.57 1.54 -16.41
C ASN A 33 -19.61 0.24 -17.24
N ALA A 34 -19.22 0.27 -18.51
CA ALA A 34 -19.22 -0.87 -19.41
C ALA A 34 -17.95 -1.73 -19.29
N HIS A 35 -17.51 -2.01 -18.04
CA HIS A 35 -16.27 -2.76 -17.81
C HIS A 35 -16.39 -4.20 -18.35
N PRO A 36 -15.45 -4.65 -19.21
CA PRO A 36 -15.48 -6.00 -19.78
C PRO A 36 -15.29 -7.07 -18.69
N ASP A 37 -15.91 -8.25 -18.83
CA ASP A 37 -15.70 -9.33 -17.86
C ASP A 37 -14.29 -9.92 -17.98
N ILE A 38 -13.42 -9.59 -17.03
CA ILE A 38 -12.00 -9.98 -16.98
C ILE A 38 -11.84 -11.50 -16.99
N LEU A 39 -12.79 -12.25 -16.41
CA LEU A 39 -12.73 -13.71 -16.33
C LEU A 39 -12.89 -14.35 -17.70
N SER A 40 -13.73 -13.76 -18.57
CA SER A 40 -13.96 -14.26 -19.93
C SER A 40 -12.72 -14.17 -20.83
N TYR A 41 -11.81 -13.21 -20.58
CA TYR A 41 -10.61 -12.98 -21.40
C TYR A 41 -9.38 -13.80 -20.96
N THR A 42 -9.49 -14.55 -19.86
CA THR A 42 -8.44 -15.49 -19.43
C THR A 42 -8.32 -16.68 -20.39
N SER A 43 -9.42 -17.03 -21.06
CA SER A 43 -9.45 -18.03 -22.13
C SER A 43 -9.08 -17.37 -23.47
N ALA A 44 -8.08 -17.93 -24.13
CA ALA A 44 -7.48 -17.38 -25.33
C ALA A 44 -8.45 -17.37 -26.51
N SER A 45 -8.91 -16.19 -26.93
CA SER A 45 -9.17 -15.93 -28.35
C SER A 45 -7.87 -15.40 -28.95
N MET A 46 -7.26 -16.18 -29.83
CA MET A 46 -6.10 -15.75 -30.62
C MET A 46 -6.41 -14.40 -31.29
N ASP A 47 -5.45 -13.48 -31.20
CA ASP A 47 -5.42 -12.19 -31.88
C ASP A 47 -5.31 -12.38 -33.42
N ILE A 48 -6.39 -12.85 -34.05
CA ILE A 48 -6.48 -12.98 -35.53
C ILE A 48 -7.22 -11.76 -36.13
N ASP A 49 -7.79 -10.89 -35.31
CA ASP A 49 -8.55 -9.73 -35.80
C ASP A 49 -7.69 -8.46 -35.91
N PHE A 50 -7.86 -7.75 -37.03
CA PHE A 50 -7.28 -6.41 -37.30
C PHE A 50 -7.68 -5.36 -36.25
N LEU A 51 -8.74 -5.61 -35.47
CA LEU A 51 -9.27 -4.70 -34.47
C LEU A 51 -8.80 -5.11 -33.07
N PRO A 52 -8.36 -4.15 -32.22
CA PRO A 52 -8.07 -4.44 -30.82
C PRO A 52 -9.29 -5.05 -30.12
N SER A 53 -9.06 -5.98 -29.19
CA SER A 53 -10.12 -6.59 -28.40
C SER A 53 -10.94 -5.52 -27.66
N ILE A 54 -12.20 -5.85 -27.36
CA ILE A 54 -13.11 -4.95 -26.63
C ILE A 54 -12.47 -4.48 -25.32
N ALA A 55 -11.77 -5.37 -24.62
CA ALA A 55 -11.07 -5.03 -23.39
C ALA A 55 -9.93 -4.01 -23.61
N ILE A 56 -9.13 -4.16 -24.67
CA ILE A 56 -8.08 -3.19 -24.98
C ILE A 56 -8.69 -1.83 -25.35
N ARG A 57 -9.79 -1.81 -26.13
CA ARG A 57 -10.49 -0.57 -26.48
C ARG A 57 -11.08 0.14 -25.25
N TYR A 58 -11.64 -0.61 -24.31
CA TYR A 58 -12.11 -0.07 -23.04
C TYR A 58 -10.95 0.59 -22.26
N LEU A 59 -9.81 -0.10 -22.13
CA LEU A 59 -8.63 0.44 -21.46
C LEU A 59 -8.05 1.66 -22.18
N GLN A 60 -8.11 1.72 -23.51
CA GLN A 60 -7.71 2.91 -24.29
C GLN A 60 -8.54 4.15 -23.96
N LEU A 61 -9.77 3.98 -23.45
CA LEU A 61 -10.62 5.08 -22.99
C LEU A 61 -10.41 5.37 -21.49
N LEU A 62 -10.37 4.32 -20.66
CA LEU A 62 -10.27 4.46 -19.21
C LEU A 62 -8.89 4.93 -18.76
N THR A 63 -7.81 4.31 -19.25
CA THR A 63 -6.43 4.60 -18.77
C THR A 63 -6.07 6.09 -18.89
N PRO A 64 -6.37 6.80 -20.00
CA PRO A 64 -6.11 8.23 -20.08
C PRO A 64 -7.00 9.09 -19.17
N ALA A 65 -8.22 8.64 -18.85
CA ALA A 65 -9.10 9.31 -17.88
C ALA A 65 -8.54 9.20 -16.47
N LEU A 66 -8.14 7.98 -16.05
CA LEU A 66 -7.47 7.76 -14.77
C LEU A 66 -6.16 8.52 -14.66
N ALA A 67 -5.38 8.58 -15.76
CA ALA A 67 -4.15 9.35 -15.81
C ALA A 67 -4.40 10.85 -15.61
N LEU A 68 -5.45 11.41 -16.19
CA LEU A 68 -5.82 12.82 -15.96
C LEU A 68 -6.16 13.07 -14.49
N CYS A 69 -7.02 12.24 -13.89
CA CYS A 69 -7.34 12.33 -12.46
C CYS A 69 -6.08 12.28 -11.58
N ARG A 70 -5.18 11.33 -11.88
CA ARG A 70 -3.93 11.16 -11.13
C ARG A 70 -3.00 12.36 -11.28
N VAL A 71 -2.82 12.89 -12.49
CA VAL A 71 -1.94 14.06 -12.71
C VAL A 71 -2.50 15.28 -11.98
N VAL A 72 -3.81 15.54 -12.03
CA VAL A 72 -4.43 16.65 -11.29
C VAL A 72 -4.15 16.53 -9.78
N LEU A 73 -4.34 15.33 -9.20
CA LEU A 73 -4.07 15.09 -7.78
C LEU A 73 -2.58 15.23 -7.41
N ILE A 74 -1.66 14.78 -8.27
CA ILE A 74 -0.21 14.91 -8.03
C ILE A 74 0.21 16.37 -8.10
N THR A 75 -0.27 17.12 -9.10
CA THR A 75 0.13 18.50 -9.35
C THR A 75 -0.40 19.46 -8.27
N LEU A 76 -1.66 19.30 -7.86
CA LEU A 76 -2.28 20.17 -6.85
C LEU A 76 -2.07 19.68 -5.41
N GLY A 77 -1.70 18.42 -5.27
CA GLY A 77 -1.48 17.77 -3.99
C GLY A 77 -2.77 17.42 -3.24
N LYS A 78 -2.61 16.59 -2.20
CA LYS A 78 -3.69 16.08 -1.35
C LYS A 78 -4.43 17.14 -0.51
N HIS A 79 -3.94 18.38 -0.51
CA HIS A 79 -4.52 19.51 0.23
C HIS A 79 -5.53 20.30 -0.59
N ASN A 80 -5.58 20.08 -1.91
CA ASN A 80 -6.60 20.69 -2.74
C ASN A 80 -7.90 19.87 -2.64
N GLU A 81 -8.78 20.29 -1.74
CA GLU A 81 -10.04 19.62 -1.44
C GLU A 81 -10.93 19.50 -2.68
N SER A 82 -10.98 20.52 -3.53
CA SER A 82 -11.75 20.50 -4.78
C SER A 82 -11.27 19.40 -5.73
N ALA A 83 -9.94 19.26 -5.90
CA ALA A 83 -9.36 18.20 -6.72
C ALA A 83 -9.74 16.81 -6.18
N VAL A 84 -9.62 16.64 -4.86
CA VAL A 84 -9.93 15.39 -4.17
C VAL A 84 -11.41 15.04 -4.33
N LEU A 85 -12.32 15.98 -4.04
CA LEU A 85 -13.77 15.79 -4.13
C LEU A 85 -14.23 15.47 -5.56
N GLN A 86 -13.67 16.14 -6.58
CA GLN A 86 -14.03 15.86 -7.98
C GLN A 86 -13.57 14.46 -8.42
N VAL A 87 -12.35 14.03 -8.07
CA VAL A 87 -11.90 12.66 -8.37
C VAL A 87 -12.67 11.63 -7.55
N PHE A 88 -13.01 11.95 -6.32
CA PHE A 88 -13.83 11.10 -5.47
C PHE A 88 -15.25 10.91 -6.03
N SER A 89 -15.87 11.99 -6.53
CA SER A 89 -17.13 11.95 -7.26
C SER A 89 -17.05 11.05 -8.50
N PHE A 90 -15.95 11.12 -9.27
CA PHE A 90 -15.70 10.19 -10.39
C PHE A 90 -15.66 8.73 -9.93
N ILE A 91 -14.96 8.42 -8.82
CA ILE A 91 -14.90 7.07 -8.26
C ILE A 91 -16.30 6.58 -7.86
N LEU A 92 -17.11 7.42 -7.21
CA LEU A 92 -18.45 7.03 -6.79
C LEU A 92 -19.41 6.85 -7.97
N SER A 93 -19.31 7.71 -9.00
CA SER A 93 -20.15 7.64 -10.21
C SER A 93 -19.96 6.34 -10.99
N HIS A 94 -18.78 5.71 -10.84
CA HIS A 94 -18.42 4.44 -11.49
C HIS A 94 -18.16 3.31 -10.48
N SER A 95 -18.82 3.36 -9.32
CA SER A 95 -18.51 2.48 -8.18
C SER A 95 -18.70 0.99 -8.47
N ASP A 96 -19.59 0.59 -9.39
CA ASP A 96 -19.81 -0.80 -9.79
C ASP A 96 -18.67 -1.35 -10.64
N ALA A 97 -18.25 -0.61 -11.67
CA ALA A 97 -17.08 -0.96 -12.48
C ALA A 97 -15.81 -1.02 -11.61
N ILE A 98 -15.62 -0.05 -10.73
CA ILE A 98 -14.50 -0.04 -9.77
C ILE A 98 -14.56 -1.25 -8.83
N ALA A 99 -15.75 -1.59 -8.31
CA ALA A 99 -15.90 -2.78 -7.47
C ALA A 99 -15.61 -4.08 -8.24
N GLN A 100 -15.93 -4.14 -9.53
CA GLN A 100 -15.59 -5.28 -10.39
C GLN A 100 -14.07 -5.41 -10.57
N ILE A 101 -13.37 -4.32 -10.89
CA ILE A 101 -11.90 -4.27 -10.99
C ILE A 101 -11.27 -4.76 -9.69
N LEU A 102 -11.66 -4.17 -8.55
CA LEU A 102 -11.09 -4.53 -7.25
C LEU A 102 -11.39 -5.99 -6.85
N ARG A 103 -12.60 -6.50 -7.14
CA ARG A 103 -12.97 -7.89 -6.84
C ARG A 103 -12.11 -8.90 -7.63
N SER A 104 -11.83 -8.60 -8.90
CA SER A 104 -11.00 -9.43 -9.77
C SER A 104 -9.50 -9.32 -9.48
N GLY A 105 -9.11 -8.35 -8.63
CA GLY A 105 -7.71 -8.03 -8.35
C GLY A 105 -6.90 -9.21 -7.82
N ASN A 106 -5.84 -9.54 -8.57
CA ASN A 106 -4.84 -10.53 -8.18
C ASN A 106 -3.48 -10.21 -8.86
N PRO A 107 -2.35 -10.68 -8.31
CA PRO A 107 -1.02 -10.38 -8.88
C PRO A 107 -0.73 -11.01 -10.25
N PHE A 108 -1.54 -11.98 -10.68
CA PHE A 108 -1.34 -12.74 -11.92
C PHE A 108 -2.15 -12.18 -13.10
N LEU A 109 -2.88 -11.06 -12.90
CA LEU A 109 -3.59 -10.34 -13.96
C LEU A 109 -2.66 -10.00 -15.13
N ARG A 110 -3.15 -10.07 -16.38
CA ARG A 110 -2.38 -9.59 -17.54
C ARG A 110 -2.00 -8.12 -17.34
N LEU A 111 -0.86 -7.73 -17.92
CA LEU A 111 -0.25 -6.42 -17.67
C LEU A 111 -1.21 -5.22 -17.83
N PRO A 112 -2.10 -5.15 -18.85
CA PRO A 112 -3.02 -4.02 -18.99
C PRO A 112 -4.00 -3.88 -17.81
N PHE A 113 -4.58 -4.99 -17.34
CA PHE A 113 -5.49 -4.99 -16.19
C PHE A 113 -4.76 -4.78 -14.86
N LEU A 114 -3.50 -5.21 -14.76
CA LEU A 114 -2.68 -4.92 -13.58
C LEU A 114 -2.35 -3.42 -13.50
N LYS A 115 -2.07 -2.75 -14.63
CA LYS A 115 -1.91 -1.29 -14.70
C LYS A 115 -3.19 -0.55 -14.33
N GLU A 116 -4.33 -1.04 -14.81
CA GLU A 116 -5.64 -0.52 -14.41
C GLU A 116 -5.84 -0.62 -12.90
N LEU A 117 -5.61 -1.80 -12.31
CA LEU A 117 -5.70 -2.00 -10.87
C LEU A 117 -4.75 -1.06 -10.10
N ALA A 118 -3.52 -0.88 -10.58
CA ALA A 118 -2.56 0.04 -9.99
C ALA A 118 -3.08 1.50 -10.01
N GLN A 119 -3.68 1.94 -11.12
CA GLN A 119 -4.23 3.30 -11.21
C GLN A 119 -5.46 3.49 -10.30
N ILE A 120 -6.39 2.54 -10.29
CA ILE A 120 -7.59 2.61 -9.45
C ILE A 120 -7.24 2.61 -7.97
N THR A 121 -6.37 1.70 -7.53
CA THR A 121 -5.92 1.65 -6.13
C THR A 121 -5.18 2.93 -5.73
N ALA A 122 -4.39 3.52 -6.63
CA ALA A 122 -3.75 4.82 -6.39
C ALA A 122 -4.79 5.92 -6.17
N LEU A 123 -5.76 6.09 -7.08
CA LEU A 123 -6.76 7.14 -6.95
C LEU A 123 -7.54 7.02 -5.65
N ILE A 124 -8.00 5.81 -5.29
CA ILE A 124 -8.70 5.56 -4.03
C ILE A 124 -7.82 5.93 -2.83
N ALA A 125 -6.54 5.55 -2.85
CA ALA A 125 -5.60 5.91 -1.79
C ALA A 125 -5.44 7.44 -1.68
N PHE A 126 -5.25 8.14 -2.80
CA PHE A 126 -5.08 9.60 -2.82
C PHE A 126 -6.32 10.36 -2.36
N THR A 127 -7.52 9.90 -2.72
CA THR A 127 -8.77 10.59 -2.35
C THR A 127 -9.23 10.29 -0.93
N THR A 128 -8.60 9.33 -0.26
CA THR A 128 -8.90 9.03 1.16
C THR A 128 -8.23 10.08 2.04
N ASN A 129 -8.95 11.15 2.37
CA ASN A 129 -8.51 12.18 3.32
C ASN A 129 -9.62 12.47 4.36
N GLN A 130 -9.27 13.22 5.41
CA GLN A 130 -10.18 13.57 6.51
C GLN A 130 -11.33 14.49 6.07
N THR A 131 -11.06 15.47 5.20
CA THR A 131 -12.04 16.48 4.76
C THR A 131 -13.16 15.86 3.93
N VAL A 132 -12.83 14.90 3.06
CA VAL A 132 -13.82 14.10 2.34
C VAL A 132 -14.74 13.39 3.33
N ASN A 133 -14.20 12.80 4.39
CA ASN A 133 -15.04 12.11 5.34
C ASN A 133 -15.96 13.05 6.15
N ASP A 134 -15.47 14.26 6.49
CA ASP A 134 -16.25 15.27 7.19
C ASP A 134 -17.38 15.84 6.30
N ASP A 135 -17.09 16.15 5.03
CA ASP A 135 -18.11 16.56 4.05
C ASP A 135 -19.15 15.45 3.81
N LEU A 136 -18.70 14.19 3.90
CA LEU A 136 -19.58 13.04 3.74
C LEU A 136 -20.51 12.78 4.94
N GLU A 137 -20.17 13.27 6.14
CA GLU A 137 -21.04 13.13 7.31
C GLU A 137 -22.24 14.11 7.27
N TYR A 138 -22.15 15.18 6.49
CA TYR A 138 -23.16 16.24 6.47
C TYR A 138 -24.17 16.16 5.30
N ASP A 139 -23.78 15.62 4.13
CA ASP A 139 -24.59 15.77 2.89
C ASP A 139 -24.72 14.50 2.00
N VAL A 140 -24.71 13.30 2.60
CA VAL A 140 -24.54 12.06 1.82
C VAL A 140 -25.76 11.18 1.72
N SER A 141 -26.10 10.82 0.48
CA SER A 141 -27.05 9.75 0.18
C SER A 141 -26.55 8.42 0.78
N GLN A 142 -27.44 7.67 1.43
CA GLN A 142 -27.12 6.34 1.98
C GLN A 142 -26.42 5.41 0.96
N GLU A 143 -26.69 5.60 -0.34
CA GLU A 143 -26.07 4.90 -1.45
C GLU A 143 -24.55 5.11 -1.51
N ASN A 144 -24.07 6.36 -1.42
CA ASN A 144 -22.64 6.67 -1.44
C ASN A 144 -21.88 6.03 -0.26
N LEU A 145 -22.46 6.01 0.94
CA LEU A 145 -21.88 5.32 2.09
C LEU A 145 -21.75 3.81 1.84
N SER A 146 -22.76 3.20 1.21
CA SER A 146 -22.74 1.78 0.88
C SER A 146 -21.64 1.45 -0.15
N HIS A 147 -21.44 2.32 -1.15
CA HIS A 147 -20.39 2.18 -2.15
C HIS A 147 -19.00 2.30 -1.52
N LEU A 148 -18.81 3.24 -0.59
CA LEU A 148 -17.55 3.41 0.13
C LEU A 148 -17.22 2.23 1.02
N HIS A 149 -18.21 1.72 1.76
CA HIS A 149 -18.02 0.53 2.57
C HIS A 149 -17.61 -0.68 1.71
N ARG A 150 -18.25 -0.84 0.53
CA ARG A 150 -17.89 -1.88 -0.43
C ARG A 150 -16.46 -1.72 -0.96
N ILE A 151 -16.07 -0.50 -1.36
CA ILE A 151 -14.71 -0.21 -1.84
C ILE A 151 -13.68 -0.48 -0.74
N LYS A 152 -13.90 -0.01 0.49
CA LYS A 152 -13.03 -0.26 1.64
C LYS A 152 -12.77 -1.74 1.85
N LYS A 153 -13.85 -2.52 1.87
CA LYS A 153 -13.80 -3.98 2.03
C LYS A 153 -12.99 -4.66 0.92
N LEU A 154 -13.20 -4.25 -0.33
CA LEU A 154 -12.48 -4.80 -1.48
C LEU A 154 -10.99 -4.42 -1.42
N MET A 155 -10.66 -3.17 -1.10
CA MET A 155 -9.27 -2.72 -0.88
C MET A 155 -8.59 -3.57 0.20
N PHE A 156 -9.26 -3.84 1.33
CA PHE A 156 -8.70 -4.67 2.41
C PHE A 156 -8.47 -6.12 1.97
N SER A 157 -9.41 -6.68 1.20
CA SER A 157 -9.29 -8.04 0.68
C SER A 157 -8.09 -8.24 -0.27
N LEU A 158 -7.60 -7.15 -0.88
CA LEU A 158 -6.44 -7.18 -1.78
C LEU A 158 -5.11 -7.16 -1.04
N VAL A 159 -5.02 -6.52 0.13
CA VAL A 159 -3.76 -6.40 0.90
C VAL A 159 -3.03 -7.76 1.07
N PRO A 160 -3.67 -8.83 1.59
CA PRO A 160 -2.98 -10.11 1.76
C PRO A 160 -2.64 -10.81 0.43
N ARG A 161 -3.28 -10.44 -0.69
CA ARG A 161 -3.00 -11.03 -2.01
C ARG A 161 -1.74 -10.44 -2.66
N PHE A 162 -1.36 -9.23 -2.27
CA PHE A 162 -0.23 -8.49 -2.82
C PHE A 162 0.99 -8.47 -1.88
N VAL A 163 1.10 -9.48 -1.02
CA VAL A 163 2.26 -9.61 -0.13
C VAL A 163 3.48 -10.06 -0.95
N ILE A 164 4.59 -9.32 -0.88
CA ILE A 164 5.76 -9.44 -1.75
C ILE A 164 6.67 -10.59 -1.30
N SER A 165 6.18 -11.82 -1.42
CA SER A 165 6.96 -13.02 -1.12
C SER A 165 7.87 -13.43 -2.27
N ASP A 166 8.98 -14.11 -1.96
CA ASP A 166 9.85 -14.72 -2.98
C ASP A 166 9.07 -15.72 -3.87
N SER A 167 8.11 -16.44 -3.30
CA SER A 167 7.24 -17.34 -4.04
C SER A 167 6.35 -16.61 -5.03
N LEU A 168 5.81 -15.44 -4.66
CA LEU A 168 5.00 -14.61 -5.54
C LEU A 168 5.82 -14.12 -6.73
N ILE A 169 6.98 -13.52 -6.48
CA ILE A 169 7.87 -13.00 -7.52
C ILE A 169 8.36 -14.13 -8.44
N ARG A 170 8.69 -15.30 -7.89
CA ARG A 170 9.05 -16.48 -8.68
C ARG A 170 7.90 -16.97 -9.56
N ASN A 171 6.69 -17.02 -9.03
CA ASN A 171 5.50 -17.46 -9.77
C ASN A 171 5.16 -16.49 -10.90
N ILE A 172 5.25 -15.17 -10.66
CA ILE A 172 5.10 -14.14 -11.71
C ILE A 172 6.13 -14.36 -12.83
N ASN A 173 7.37 -14.65 -12.48
CA ASN A 173 8.45 -14.86 -13.44
C ASN A 173 8.33 -16.17 -14.25
N THR A 174 7.66 -17.18 -13.68
CA THR A 174 7.50 -18.53 -14.27
C THR A 174 6.24 -18.63 -15.13
N THR A 175 5.15 -17.98 -14.72
CA THR A 175 3.86 -18.02 -15.44
C THR A 175 3.85 -17.21 -16.74
N ARG A 176 4.85 -16.34 -16.95
CA ARG A 176 4.94 -15.48 -18.13
C ARG A 176 6.07 -15.95 -19.05
N THR A 177 5.67 -16.53 -20.18
CA THR A 177 6.55 -16.99 -21.26
C THR A 177 7.10 -15.85 -22.12
N ASP A 178 6.56 -14.63 -21.98
CA ASP A 178 6.96 -13.49 -22.82
C ASP A 178 8.11 -12.67 -22.24
N VAL A 179 8.99 -12.25 -23.16
CA VAL A 179 10.01 -11.18 -23.15
C VAL A 179 10.42 -10.64 -21.78
N LYS A 180 11.71 -10.72 -21.44
CA LYS A 180 12.32 -10.25 -20.18
C LYS A 180 11.83 -8.85 -19.72
N LYS A 181 11.58 -7.94 -20.66
CA LYS A 181 11.04 -6.58 -20.41
C LYS A 181 9.66 -6.57 -19.77
N GLY A 182 8.77 -7.50 -20.16
CA GLY A 182 7.45 -7.64 -19.57
C GLY A 182 7.47 -8.12 -18.11
N LYS A 183 8.53 -8.82 -17.68
CA LYS A 183 8.62 -9.33 -16.30
C LYS A 183 8.91 -8.23 -15.29
N SER A 184 9.89 -7.37 -15.60
CA SER A 184 10.26 -6.20 -14.79
C SER A 184 9.06 -5.27 -14.59
N GLU A 185 8.36 -4.95 -15.67
CA GLU A 185 7.22 -4.06 -15.65
C GLU A 185 6.06 -4.61 -14.79
N VAL A 186 5.82 -5.92 -14.83
CA VAL A 186 4.80 -6.57 -14.00
C VAL A 186 5.15 -6.49 -12.52
N VAL A 187 6.39 -6.82 -12.14
CA VAL A 187 6.85 -6.75 -10.73
C VAL A 187 6.68 -5.33 -10.21
N CYS A 188 7.08 -4.32 -10.99
CA CYS A 188 6.84 -2.93 -10.66
C CYS A 188 5.34 -2.68 -10.39
N ASN A 189 4.44 -3.06 -11.30
CA ASN A 189 3.01 -2.81 -11.11
C ASN A 189 2.43 -3.54 -9.88
N VAL A 190 2.89 -4.76 -9.57
CA VAL A 190 2.52 -5.47 -8.33
C VAL A 190 2.95 -4.67 -7.10
N LEU A 191 4.18 -4.15 -7.09
CA LEU A 191 4.67 -3.30 -5.99
C LEU A 191 3.89 -1.98 -5.87
N GLU A 192 3.47 -1.38 -6.99
CA GLU A 192 2.65 -0.17 -6.98
C GLU A 192 1.27 -0.43 -6.40
N VAL A 193 0.61 -1.54 -6.78
CA VAL A 193 -0.65 -1.96 -6.13
C VAL A 193 -0.43 -2.16 -4.63
N ALA A 194 0.59 -2.91 -4.22
CA ALA A 194 0.90 -3.13 -2.80
C ALA A 194 1.13 -1.83 -2.04
N GLY A 195 1.91 -0.90 -2.60
CA GLY A 195 2.15 0.43 -2.05
C GLY A 195 0.87 1.24 -1.91
N ASN A 196 0.04 1.30 -2.96
CA ASN A 196 -1.24 2.04 -2.93
C ASN A 196 -2.19 1.49 -1.87
N LEU A 197 -2.27 0.16 -1.73
CA LEU A 197 -3.09 -0.48 -0.70
C LEU A 197 -2.62 -0.12 0.71
N LEU A 198 -1.31 -0.12 0.97
CA LEU A 198 -0.76 0.29 2.26
C LEU A 198 -0.94 1.79 2.53
N MET A 199 -0.82 2.63 1.49
CA MET A 199 -1.11 4.06 1.56
C MET A 199 -2.59 4.29 1.91
N TYR A 200 -3.51 3.54 1.31
CA TYR A 200 -4.93 3.59 1.64
C TYR A 200 -5.19 3.23 3.12
N VAL A 201 -4.64 2.11 3.60
CA VAL A 201 -4.77 1.69 5.01
C VAL A 201 -4.18 2.75 5.94
N ARG A 202 -3.01 3.32 5.60
CA ARG A 202 -2.40 4.41 6.35
C ARG A 202 -3.30 5.63 6.41
N ASN A 203 -3.86 6.05 5.27
CA ASN A 203 -4.73 7.23 5.24
C ASN A 203 -5.91 7.02 6.18
N LEU A 204 -6.60 5.87 6.12
CA LEU A 204 -7.69 5.56 7.07
C LEU A 204 -7.28 5.68 8.55
N THR A 205 -6.06 5.25 8.91
CA THR A 205 -5.57 5.40 10.29
C THR A 205 -5.33 6.84 10.70
N THR A 206 -4.96 7.72 9.76
CA THR A 206 -4.75 9.15 10.00
C THR A 206 -6.06 9.95 10.04
N LEU A 207 -7.08 9.52 9.29
CA LEU A 207 -8.41 10.17 9.30
C LEU A 207 -9.04 10.16 10.68
N SER A 208 -8.81 9.11 11.47
CA SER A 208 -9.36 8.98 12.82
C SER A 208 -8.73 9.91 13.87
N SER A 209 -8.08 11.01 13.48
CA SER A 209 -7.29 11.84 14.41
C SER A 209 -7.32 13.35 14.15
N ALA A 210 -8.40 14.01 14.59
CA ALA A 210 -8.32 15.41 15.02
C ALA A 210 -7.71 15.53 16.44
N ASP A 211 -7.95 14.52 17.30
CA ASP A 211 -7.29 14.38 18.60
C ASP A 211 -6.41 13.13 18.57
N ARG A 212 -5.10 13.29 18.84
CA ARG A 212 -4.13 12.18 18.88
C ARG A 212 -4.52 11.10 19.88
N ARG A 213 -5.50 11.34 20.75
CA ARG A 213 -6.05 10.42 21.75
C ARG A 213 -7.07 9.39 21.20
N LEU A 214 -7.63 9.62 20.01
CA LEU A 214 -8.78 8.85 19.47
C LEU A 214 -8.49 8.11 18.15
N THR A 215 -7.23 7.84 17.79
CA THR A 215 -6.91 6.98 16.63
C THR A 215 -7.66 5.66 16.73
N THR A 216 -8.68 5.48 15.89
CA THR A 216 -9.47 4.24 15.85
C THR A 216 -8.65 3.23 15.07
N PRO A 217 -8.29 2.06 15.65
CA PRO A 217 -7.48 1.09 14.93
C PRO A 217 -8.31 0.51 13.80
N VAL A 218 -7.67 0.35 12.66
CA VAL A 218 -8.30 -0.15 11.43
C VAL A 218 -7.93 -1.62 11.19
N LEU A 219 -6.77 -2.03 11.71
CA LEU A 219 -6.29 -3.41 11.68
C LEU A 219 -6.74 -4.17 12.93
N VAL A 220 -6.62 -5.49 12.92
CA VAL A 220 -6.83 -6.37 14.08
C VAL A 220 -5.47 -6.76 14.68
N PRO A 221 -5.30 -6.81 16.02
CA PRO A 221 -4.00 -7.09 16.66
C PRO A 221 -3.59 -8.57 16.63
N VAL A 222 -3.90 -9.30 15.57
CA VAL A 222 -3.54 -10.72 15.41
C VAL A 222 -2.24 -10.83 14.61
N PHE A 223 -1.28 -11.59 15.15
CA PHE A 223 0.04 -11.81 14.55
C PHE A 223 0.09 -13.04 13.62
N ASN A 224 -0.52 -14.16 14.03
CA ASN A 224 -0.58 -15.38 13.23
C ASN A 224 -2.03 -15.63 12.76
N ASP A 225 -2.23 -15.66 11.45
CA ASP A 225 -3.49 -16.04 10.80
C ASP A 225 -3.57 -17.57 10.60
N THR A 226 -2.97 -18.35 11.50
CA THR A 226 -2.84 -19.83 11.38
C THR A 226 -4.15 -20.59 11.61
N LEU A 227 -5.31 -19.92 11.55
CA LEU A 227 -6.62 -20.54 11.78
C LEU A 227 -7.61 -20.40 10.63
N ARG A 228 -7.21 -19.97 9.42
CA ARG A 228 -8.14 -20.00 8.27
C ARG A 228 -7.43 -20.48 7.01
N SER A 229 -7.48 -21.81 6.85
CA SER A 229 -7.13 -22.52 5.62
C SER A 229 -7.65 -21.77 4.39
N ALA A 230 -6.86 -21.79 3.33
CA ALA A 230 -7.16 -21.17 2.03
C ALA A 230 -8.39 -21.77 1.31
N GLU A 231 -9.12 -22.69 1.97
CA GLU A 231 -10.23 -23.44 1.41
C GLU A 231 -11.61 -22.89 1.84
N ASP A 232 -11.69 -22.04 2.88
CA ASP A 232 -12.91 -21.27 3.23
C ASP A 232 -12.84 -19.86 2.62
N MET A 233 -12.84 -19.81 1.30
CA MET A 233 -12.89 -18.56 0.52
C MET A 233 -14.32 -18.02 0.43
N ASP A 234 -14.96 -17.76 1.58
CA ASP A 234 -16.20 -16.98 1.64
C ASP A 234 -15.85 -15.50 1.95
N VAL A 235 -15.92 -14.68 0.90
CA VAL A 235 -15.08 -13.50 0.61
C VAL A 235 -15.47 -12.20 1.37
N VAL A 236 -16.25 -12.26 2.46
CA VAL A 236 -17.02 -11.06 2.86
C VAL A 236 -16.76 -10.56 4.30
N THR A 237 -15.96 -11.18 5.17
CA THR A 237 -15.86 -10.68 6.57
C THR A 237 -14.50 -10.82 7.24
N LYS A 238 -13.39 -10.96 6.49
CA LYS A 238 -12.06 -11.03 7.12
C LYS A 238 -11.51 -9.63 7.36
N ASP A 239 -11.50 -9.19 8.61
CA ASP A 239 -10.81 -7.99 9.04
C ASP A 239 -9.29 -8.14 8.81
N LEU A 240 -8.62 -7.06 8.38
CA LEU A 240 -7.20 -7.09 8.02
C LEU A 240 -6.33 -7.15 9.29
N SER A 241 -5.48 -8.17 9.41
CA SER A 241 -4.64 -8.35 10.59
C SER A 241 -3.32 -7.57 10.50
N LEU A 242 -2.81 -7.16 11.66
CA LEU A 242 -1.49 -6.53 11.78
C LEU A 242 -0.37 -7.49 11.35
N GLY A 243 -0.57 -8.81 11.56
CA GLY A 243 0.35 -9.84 11.10
C GLY A 243 0.61 -9.82 9.58
N VAL A 244 -0.40 -9.49 8.76
CA VAL A 244 -0.21 -9.33 7.31
C VAL A 244 0.74 -8.19 6.99
N ILE A 245 0.64 -7.06 7.71
CA ILE A 245 1.52 -5.89 7.55
C ILE A 245 2.95 -6.21 7.99
N VAL A 246 3.10 -6.94 9.10
CA VAL A 246 4.42 -7.42 9.58
C VAL A 246 5.05 -8.37 8.59
N THR A 247 4.29 -9.34 8.08
CA THR A 247 4.76 -10.27 7.04
C THR A 247 5.21 -9.52 5.80
N GLN A 248 4.40 -8.54 5.35
CA GLN A 248 4.74 -7.69 4.22
C GLN A 248 6.03 -6.90 4.45
N LEU A 249 6.25 -6.34 5.64
CA LEU A 249 7.49 -5.63 5.98
C LEU A 249 8.71 -6.56 5.84
N VAL A 250 8.68 -7.73 6.48
CA VAL A 250 9.81 -8.67 6.48
C VAL A 250 10.15 -9.12 5.06
N GLN A 251 9.13 -9.51 4.28
CA GLN A 251 9.34 -9.99 2.92
C GLN A 251 9.81 -8.87 1.99
N CYS A 252 9.27 -7.65 2.12
CA CYS A 252 9.70 -6.52 1.31
C CYS A 252 11.14 -6.08 1.62
N VAL A 253 11.58 -6.13 2.88
CA VAL A 253 12.99 -5.85 3.26
C VAL A 253 13.93 -6.88 2.67
N ALA A 254 13.59 -8.17 2.73
CA ALA A 254 14.39 -9.23 2.12
C ALA A 254 14.50 -9.05 0.60
N HIS A 255 13.38 -8.75 -0.05
CA HIS A 255 13.32 -8.47 -1.50
C HIS A 255 14.17 -7.24 -1.88
N TYR A 256 14.09 -6.14 -1.12
CA TYR A 256 14.89 -4.94 -1.35
C TYR A 256 16.40 -5.25 -1.37
N HIS A 257 16.90 -5.95 -0.34
CA HIS A 257 18.33 -6.27 -0.23
C HIS A 257 18.82 -7.16 -1.37
N ARG A 258 18.00 -8.14 -1.77
CA ARG A 258 18.29 -9.01 -2.92
C ARG A 258 18.39 -8.20 -4.22
N GLU A 259 17.41 -7.37 -4.51
CA GLU A 259 17.37 -6.62 -5.77
C GLU A 259 18.38 -5.47 -5.79
N ARG A 260 18.78 -4.97 -4.63
CA ARG A 260 19.86 -4.02 -4.49
C ARG A 260 21.22 -4.61 -4.90
N ALA A 261 21.49 -5.86 -4.52
CA ALA A 261 22.69 -6.55 -5.01
C ALA A 261 22.69 -6.64 -6.56
N ASN A 262 21.52 -6.85 -7.17
CA ASN A 262 21.36 -6.84 -8.63
C ASN A 262 21.61 -5.44 -9.23
N VAL A 263 21.15 -4.37 -8.59
CA VAL A 263 21.43 -2.98 -9.03
C VAL A 263 22.93 -2.70 -9.01
N ASN A 264 23.63 -3.11 -7.95
CA ASN A 264 25.09 -2.93 -7.86
C ASN A 264 25.83 -3.72 -8.96
N LEU A 265 25.40 -4.95 -9.23
CA LEU A 265 25.94 -5.77 -10.31
C LEU A 265 25.70 -5.13 -11.69
N LEU A 266 24.48 -4.67 -11.97
CA LEU A 266 24.13 -4.01 -13.23
C LEU A 266 24.87 -2.68 -13.39
N SER A 267 25.04 -1.92 -12.31
CA SER A 267 25.81 -0.67 -12.33
C SER A 267 27.30 -0.92 -12.64
N SER A 268 27.88 -1.96 -12.04
CA SER A 268 29.26 -2.37 -12.35
C SER A 268 29.38 -2.87 -13.79
N THR A 269 28.39 -3.64 -14.27
CA THR A 269 28.33 -4.13 -15.64
C THR A 269 28.24 -2.96 -16.63
N LEU A 270 27.39 -1.96 -16.37
CA LEU A 270 27.25 -0.77 -17.21
C LEU A 270 28.59 -0.03 -17.35
N SER A 271 29.36 0.06 -16.27
CA SER A 271 30.70 0.69 -16.30
C SER A 271 31.74 -0.14 -17.07
N SER A 272 31.55 -1.45 -17.18
CA SER A 272 32.46 -2.34 -17.92
C SER A 272 32.04 -2.62 -19.36
N VAL A 273 30.81 -2.27 -19.79
CA VAL A 273 30.35 -2.42 -21.18
C VAL A 273 31.36 -1.93 -22.24
N PRO A 274 32.04 -0.77 -22.08
CA PRO A 274 33.01 -0.30 -23.07
C PRO A 274 34.21 -1.23 -23.29
N SER A 275 34.52 -2.11 -22.34
CA SER A 275 35.67 -3.04 -22.39
C SER A 275 35.29 -4.50 -22.65
N LEU A 276 34.00 -4.82 -22.80
CA LEU A 276 33.52 -6.18 -23.06
C LEU A 276 33.75 -6.62 -24.51
N THR A 277 34.07 -7.91 -24.67
CA THR A 277 34.19 -8.57 -25.97
C THR A 277 32.80 -8.88 -26.58
N SER A 278 32.76 -9.04 -27.90
CA SER A 278 31.53 -9.30 -28.68
C SER A 278 30.70 -10.50 -28.17
N THR A 279 31.34 -11.53 -27.61
CA THR A 279 30.66 -12.71 -27.04
C THR A 279 29.98 -12.41 -25.70
N ALA A 280 30.61 -11.64 -24.82
CA ALA A 280 30.04 -11.25 -23.53
C ALA A 280 28.89 -10.23 -23.68
N LEU A 281 28.93 -9.41 -24.72
CA LEU A 281 27.85 -8.47 -25.05
C LEU A 281 26.58 -9.18 -25.52
N GLN A 282 26.69 -10.40 -26.05
CA GLN A 282 25.56 -11.14 -26.61
C GLN A 282 24.49 -11.53 -25.56
N ASP A 283 24.89 -11.69 -24.29
CA ASP A 283 23.98 -12.00 -23.18
C ASP A 283 23.12 -10.80 -22.74
N TYR A 284 23.54 -9.59 -23.09
CA TYR A 284 22.88 -8.34 -22.71
C TYR A 284 22.02 -7.74 -23.82
N LEU A 285 22.09 -8.28 -25.04
CA LEU A 285 21.34 -7.78 -26.17
C LEU A 285 19.85 -8.17 -26.13
N PRO A 286 18.96 -7.36 -26.73
CA PRO A 286 17.55 -7.71 -26.89
C PRO A 286 17.38 -8.91 -27.85
N GLU A 287 16.42 -9.78 -27.53
CA GLU A 287 16.06 -10.95 -28.36
C GLU A 287 15.63 -10.48 -29.76
N GLY A 288 16.45 -10.73 -30.78
CA GLY A 288 16.20 -10.29 -32.17
C GLY A 288 17.34 -9.50 -32.83
N SER A 289 18.35 -9.09 -32.07
CA SER A 289 19.51 -8.28 -32.52
C SER A 289 20.62 -9.06 -33.25
N LYS A 290 20.32 -10.22 -33.84
CA LYS A 290 21.32 -11.13 -34.45
C LYS A 290 22.02 -10.58 -35.71
N ASN A 291 21.63 -9.41 -36.20
CA ASN A 291 22.11 -8.84 -37.47
C ASN A 291 23.03 -7.62 -37.32
N VAL A 292 23.48 -7.30 -36.10
CA VAL A 292 24.36 -6.14 -35.86
C VAL A 292 25.81 -6.51 -36.17
N GLN A 293 26.44 -5.81 -37.11
CA GLN A 293 27.78 -6.16 -37.63
C GLN A 293 28.93 -5.35 -36.99
N SER A 294 28.63 -4.21 -36.36
CA SER A 294 29.67 -3.35 -35.76
C SER A 294 29.75 -3.51 -34.23
N LEU A 295 30.98 -3.52 -33.70
CA LEU A 295 31.22 -3.62 -32.25
C LEU A 295 30.69 -2.39 -31.49
N GLU A 296 30.77 -1.21 -32.10
CA GLU A 296 30.29 0.05 -31.50
C GLU A 296 28.76 0.07 -31.36
N GLU A 297 28.01 -0.41 -32.37
CA GLU A 297 26.54 -0.53 -32.27
C GLU A 297 26.13 -1.59 -31.24
N LEU A 298 26.87 -2.70 -31.15
CA LEU A 298 26.64 -3.72 -30.12
C LEU A 298 26.84 -3.15 -28.71
N GLN A 299 27.91 -2.38 -28.49
CA GLN A 299 28.19 -1.72 -27.22
C GLN A 299 27.13 -0.68 -26.88
N TYR A 300 26.69 0.11 -27.85
CA TYR A 300 25.63 1.09 -27.66
C TYR A 300 24.29 0.43 -27.29
N LEU A 301 23.88 -0.62 -28.00
CA LEU A 301 22.64 -1.35 -27.72
C LEU A 301 22.69 -2.04 -26.36
N ALA A 302 23.81 -2.70 -26.02
CA ALA A 302 23.99 -3.33 -24.72
C ALA A 302 23.98 -2.29 -23.58
N SER A 303 24.65 -1.14 -23.76
CA SER A 303 24.63 -0.05 -22.77
C SER A 303 23.22 0.49 -22.57
N THR A 304 22.47 0.69 -23.65
CA THR A 304 21.09 1.18 -23.60
C THR A 304 20.17 0.20 -22.86
N GLU A 305 20.23 -1.09 -23.19
CA GLU A 305 19.42 -2.14 -22.56
C GLU A 305 19.79 -2.33 -21.08
N VAL A 306 21.08 -2.35 -20.73
CA VAL A 306 21.53 -2.45 -19.33
C VAL A 306 21.09 -1.20 -18.55
N SER A 307 21.15 -0.02 -19.15
CA SER A 307 20.69 1.24 -18.55
C SER A 307 19.19 1.24 -18.30
N GLU A 308 18.38 0.75 -19.24
CA GLU A 308 16.93 0.61 -19.07
C GLU A 308 16.61 -0.39 -17.94
N ARG A 309 17.24 -1.57 -17.91
CA ARG A 309 17.09 -2.55 -16.82
C ARG A 309 17.50 -1.97 -15.47
N LEU A 310 18.57 -1.18 -15.44
CA LEU A 310 19.03 -0.51 -14.23
C LEU A 310 17.99 0.52 -13.75
N ALA A 311 17.38 1.29 -14.65
CA ALA A 311 16.33 2.25 -14.33
C ALA A 311 15.09 1.55 -13.75
N ASP A 312 14.66 0.45 -14.36
CA ASP A 312 13.55 -0.36 -13.85
C ASP A 312 13.84 -0.89 -12.44
N LYS A 313 15.03 -1.44 -12.20
CA LYS A 313 15.41 -1.96 -10.88
C LYS A 313 15.51 -0.86 -9.82
N LYS A 314 15.96 0.34 -10.18
CA LYS A 314 15.91 1.49 -9.27
C LYS A 314 14.48 1.90 -8.92
N LEU A 315 13.57 1.86 -9.90
CA LEU A 315 12.15 2.11 -9.66
C LEU A 315 11.54 1.05 -8.73
N GLU A 316 11.91 -0.22 -8.92
CA GLU A 316 11.53 -1.35 -8.05
C GLU A 316 11.98 -1.12 -6.59
N LEU A 317 13.23 -0.72 -6.37
CA LEU A 317 13.75 -0.37 -5.05
C LEU A 317 13.02 0.82 -4.41
N SER A 318 12.72 1.87 -5.19
CA SER A 318 11.96 3.02 -4.71
C SER A 318 10.55 2.62 -4.24
N ARG A 319 9.88 1.71 -4.97
CA ARG A 319 8.58 1.18 -4.56
C ARG A 319 8.69 0.32 -3.29
N CYS A 320 9.77 -0.46 -3.14
CA CYS A 320 10.02 -1.23 -1.92
C CYS A 320 10.20 -0.31 -0.69
N LEU A 321 10.98 0.77 -0.80
CA LEU A 321 11.14 1.74 0.29
C LEU A 321 9.79 2.35 0.68
N PHE A 322 8.99 2.77 -0.30
CA PHE A 322 7.65 3.30 -0.07
C PHE A 322 6.76 2.32 0.72
N ILE A 323 6.78 1.03 0.35
CA ILE A 323 6.06 -0.04 1.08
C ILE A 323 6.59 -0.17 2.51
N ILE A 324 7.92 -0.22 2.69
CA ILE A 324 8.57 -0.37 3.99
C ILE A 324 8.18 0.77 4.93
N GLU A 325 8.25 2.02 4.47
CA GLU A 325 7.86 3.21 5.24
C GLU A 325 6.40 3.12 5.72
N HIS A 326 5.48 2.72 4.83
CA HIS A 326 4.06 2.60 5.17
C HIS A 326 3.80 1.46 6.15
N CYS A 327 4.44 0.30 5.97
CA CYS A 327 4.37 -0.80 6.94
C CYS A 327 4.88 -0.38 8.32
N PHE A 328 6.02 0.32 8.38
CA PHE A 328 6.56 0.83 9.64
C PHE A 328 5.61 1.77 10.35
N TYR A 329 5.03 2.72 9.62
CA TYR A 329 4.06 3.65 10.17
C TYR A 329 2.82 2.93 10.71
N LEU A 330 2.29 1.97 9.94
CA LEU A 330 1.12 1.19 10.33
C LEU A 330 1.38 0.33 11.57
N ILE A 331 2.53 -0.34 11.64
CA ILE A 331 2.91 -1.14 12.81
C ILE A 331 3.07 -0.24 14.03
N TRP A 332 3.78 0.88 13.89
CA TRP A 332 3.97 1.82 14.99
C TRP A 332 2.65 2.42 15.50
N SER A 333 1.81 2.93 14.61
CA SER A 333 0.54 3.58 14.97
C SER A 333 -0.42 2.62 15.67
N HIS A 334 -0.54 1.39 15.19
CA HIS A 334 -1.40 0.38 15.82
C HIS A 334 -0.81 -0.14 17.13
N LEU A 335 0.50 -0.31 17.24
CA LEU A 335 1.12 -0.68 18.52
C LEU A 335 0.99 0.41 19.58
N ASP A 336 1.12 1.69 19.20
CA ASP A 336 0.86 2.82 20.09
C ASP A 336 -0.57 2.74 20.64
N TYR A 337 -1.56 2.44 19.79
CA TYR A 337 -2.93 2.25 20.21
C TYR A 337 -3.09 1.02 21.14
N TYR A 338 -2.66 -0.17 20.72
CA TYR A 338 -2.92 -1.39 21.49
C TYR A 338 -2.17 -1.46 22.81
N MET A 339 -0.90 -1.02 22.84
CA MET A 339 -0.07 -1.12 24.05
C MET A 339 -0.38 -0.03 25.08
N LEU A 340 -0.82 1.16 24.64
CA LEU A 340 -1.03 2.30 25.55
C LEU A 340 -2.50 2.62 25.81
N ARG A 341 -3.43 2.15 24.97
CA ARG A 341 -4.83 2.66 24.97
C ARG A 341 -5.90 1.59 24.97
N ALA A 342 -5.64 0.43 24.35
CA ALA A 342 -6.63 -0.64 24.26
C ALA A 342 -6.75 -1.51 25.53
N ILE A 343 -5.87 -1.33 26.53
CA ILE A 343 -5.97 -2.04 27.81
C ILE A 343 -7.07 -1.38 28.64
N PRO A 344 -8.21 -2.03 28.89
CA PRO A 344 -9.27 -1.45 29.70
C PRO A 344 -8.76 -1.21 31.12
N SER A 345 -9.05 -0.02 31.66
CA SER A 345 -8.76 0.40 33.05
C SER A 345 -9.34 -0.55 34.11
N THR A 346 -10.20 -1.50 33.71
CA THR A 346 -10.69 -2.60 34.54
C THR A 346 -9.57 -3.49 35.08
N SER A 347 -8.40 -3.52 34.43
CA SER A 347 -7.21 -4.26 34.92
C SER A 347 -6.51 -3.59 36.11
N TYR A 348 -6.88 -2.35 36.45
CA TYR A 348 -6.29 -1.57 37.55
C TYR A 348 -7.24 -1.41 38.76
N GLY A 349 -8.38 -2.13 38.80
CA GLY A 349 -9.32 -2.07 39.93
C GLY A 349 -10.07 -0.73 40.08
N ILE A 350 -9.87 0.24 39.18
CA ILE A 350 -10.63 1.49 39.15
C ILE A 350 -11.88 1.28 38.31
N SER A 351 -12.92 0.74 38.94
CA SER A 351 -14.27 0.76 38.39
C SER A 351 -14.79 2.20 38.40
N LEU A 352 -14.55 2.95 37.32
CA LEU A 352 -15.40 4.09 37.01
C LEU A 352 -16.73 3.51 36.49
N LYS A 353 -17.63 3.20 37.42
CA LYS A 353 -19.03 2.93 37.06
C LYS A 353 -19.53 4.14 36.27
N PRO A 354 -20.09 3.97 35.06
CA PRO A 354 -20.85 5.05 34.45
C PRO A 354 -22.02 5.37 35.39
N SER A 355 -22.04 6.60 35.91
CA SER A 355 -23.15 7.09 36.72
C SER A 355 -24.43 7.04 35.87
N PRO A 356 -25.51 6.36 36.30
CA PRO A 356 -26.75 6.38 35.58
C PRO A 356 -27.46 7.70 35.89
N LEU A 357 -27.19 8.76 35.11
CA LEU A 357 -28.13 9.87 35.01
C LEU A 357 -29.14 9.54 33.90
N PRO A 358 -30.43 9.33 34.23
CA PRO A 358 -31.45 9.19 33.21
C PRO A 358 -31.82 10.58 32.70
N ASN A 359 -31.98 10.69 31.38
CA ASN A 359 -32.46 11.85 30.61
C ASN A 359 -31.38 12.77 30.01
N SER A 360 -30.77 12.31 28.94
CA SER A 360 -30.58 13.17 27.77
C SER A 360 -30.83 12.35 26.51
N LYS A 361 -31.82 12.75 25.72
CA LYS A 361 -32.07 12.21 24.38
C LYS A 361 -31.01 12.80 23.44
N THR A 362 -29.79 12.27 23.50
CA THR A 362 -28.78 12.51 22.47
C THR A 362 -28.66 11.25 21.61
N PRO A 363 -28.58 11.38 20.27
CA PRO A 363 -28.37 10.22 19.42
C PRO A 363 -27.03 9.59 19.82
N LYS A 364 -27.03 8.26 19.95
CA LYS A 364 -25.86 7.45 20.29
C LYS A 364 -24.71 7.79 19.33
N GLN A 365 -23.86 8.71 19.76
CA GLN A 365 -22.65 9.08 19.05
C GLN A 365 -21.63 7.94 19.18
N MET A 366 -20.84 7.86 18.13
CA MET A 366 -19.91 6.83 17.70
C MET A 366 -18.68 6.70 18.62
N SER A 367 -18.86 6.56 19.94
CA SER A 367 -17.76 6.56 20.92
C SER A 367 -17.49 5.20 21.61
N ASP A 368 -18.29 4.17 21.37
CA ASP A 368 -18.13 2.87 22.05
C ASP A 368 -17.65 1.76 21.10
N ILE A 369 -16.61 2.03 20.29
CA ILE A 369 -15.82 0.94 19.69
C ILE A 369 -14.76 0.54 20.73
N THR A 370 -15.19 -0.12 21.80
CA THR A 370 -14.28 -0.89 22.64
C THR A 370 -13.83 -2.09 21.82
N TRP A 371 -12.67 -1.99 21.17
CA TRP A 371 -11.98 -3.15 20.62
C TRP A 371 -11.70 -4.10 21.78
N ASN A 372 -12.47 -5.20 21.86
CA ASN A 372 -12.33 -6.23 22.88
C ASN A 372 -11.11 -7.11 22.54
N VAL A 373 -9.91 -6.53 22.65
CA VAL A 373 -8.65 -7.24 22.46
C VAL A 373 -8.31 -7.98 23.74
N SER A 374 -8.06 -9.28 23.65
CA SER A 374 -7.60 -10.05 24.79
C SER A 374 -6.13 -9.75 25.12
N ILE A 375 -5.79 -9.81 26.41
CA ILE A 375 -4.39 -9.68 26.87
C ILE A 375 -3.48 -10.74 26.23
N ASN A 376 -4.03 -11.91 25.91
CA ASN A 376 -3.32 -12.99 25.24
C ASN A 376 -2.95 -12.64 23.78
N GLU A 377 -3.84 -12.01 23.02
CA GLU A 377 -3.55 -11.55 21.65
C GLU A 377 -2.47 -10.47 21.66
N ILE A 378 -2.54 -9.53 22.60
CA ILE A 378 -1.50 -8.52 22.81
C ILE A 378 -0.15 -9.16 23.15
N ARG A 379 -0.14 -10.20 24.00
CA ARG A 379 1.09 -10.93 24.35
C ARG A 379 1.67 -11.67 23.16
N GLN A 380 0.85 -12.39 22.39
CA GLN A 380 1.29 -13.09 21.18
C GLN A 380 1.84 -12.12 20.14
N LEU A 381 1.19 -10.95 19.98
CA LEU A 381 1.67 -9.89 19.11
C LEU A 381 3.03 -9.35 19.56
N LYS A 382 3.20 -9.09 20.87
CA LYS A 382 4.50 -8.66 21.43
C LYS A 382 5.59 -9.71 21.22
N GLU A 383 5.33 -10.97 21.54
CA GLU A 383 6.29 -12.08 21.41
C GLU A 383 6.71 -12.25 19.94
N GLY A 384 5.73 -12.25 19.01
CA GLY A 384 5.98 -12.35 17.58
C GLY A 384 6.80 -11.18 17.04
N LEU A 385 6.45 -9.94 17.40
CA LEU A 385 7.20 -8.76 16.99
C LEU A 385 8.61 -8.75 17.58
N THR A 386 8.78 -9.14 18.85
CA THR A 386 10.10 -9.19 19.49
C THR A 386 11.00 -10.22 18.80
N SER A 387 10.43 -11.35 18.34
CA SER A 387 11.15 -12.35 17.55
C SER A 387 11.63 -11.81 16.19
N ILE A 388 10.82 -10.98 15.53
CA ILE A 388 11.15 -10.42 14.21
C ILE A 388 12.13 -9.24 14.33
N PHE A 389 11.90 -8.33 15.27
CA PHE A 389 12.74 -7.14 15.52
C PHE A 389 13.99 -7.49 16.34
N ASN A 390 14.65 -8.59 15.99
CA ASN A 390 15.93 -8.99 16.56
C ASN A 390 17.08 -8.06 16.07
N GLU A 391 18.28 -8.27 16.60
CA GLU A 391 19.43 -7.40 16.29
C GLU A 391 19.80 -7.42 14.79
N THR A 392 19.71 -8.57 14.14
CA THR A 392 20.07 -8.72 12.71
C THR A 392 19.08 -7.98 11.82
N PHE A 393 17.77 -8.15 12.04
CA PHE A 393 16.75 -7.43 11.29
C PHE A 393 16.86 -5.92 11.53
N CYS A 394 17.07 -5.49 12.77
CA CYS A 394 17.28 -4.07 13.07
C CYS A 394 18.50 -3.48 12.37
N LYS A 395 19.62 -4.21 12.27
CA LYS A 395 20.80 -3.76 11.51
C LYS A 395 20.47 -3.64 10.03
N SER A 396 19.80 -4.65 9.46
CA SER A 396 19.39 -4.63 8.05
C SER A 396 18.47 -3.46 7.70
N LEU A 397 17.71 -2.94 8.66
CA LEU A 397 16.83 -1.78 8.51
C LEU A 397 17.57 -0.45 8.62
N VAL A 398 18.62 -0.38 9.44
CA VAL A 398 19.48 0.80 9.55
C VAL A 398 20.29 0.98 8.26
N GLU A 399 20.78 -0.10 7.68
CA GLU A 399 21.45 -0.09 6.36
C GLU A 399 20.57 0.51 5.25
N LEU A 400 19.23 0.37 5.33
CA LEU A 400 18.30 1.03 4.40
C LEU A 400 18.32 2.57 4.54
N SER A 401 18.47 3.07 5.77
CA SER A 401 18.38 4.51 6.12
C SER A 401 19.65 5.29 5.80
N GLU A 402 20.82 4.65 5.89
CA GLU A 402 22.12 5.29 5.63
C GLU A 402 22.28 5.76 4.17
N GLU A 403 21.46 5.21 3.28
CA GLU A 403 21.64 5.28 1.83
C GLU A 403 20.53 6.04 1.11
N GLU A 404 19.48 6.46 1.83
CA GLU A 404 18.46 7.35 1.29
C GLU A 404 19.02 8.76 1.03
N THR A 405 18.63 9.36 -0.09
CA THR A 405 18.89 10.78 -0.36
C THR A 405 18.31 11.66 0.76
N SER A 406 19.00 12.76 1.07
CA SER A 406 18.96 13.60 2.27
C SER A 406 17.62 14.00 2.92
N THR A 407 16.46 13.77 2.30
CA THR A 407 15.14 14.19 2.82
C THR A 407 14.48 13.18 3.76
N ASN A 408 14.76 11.88 3.63
CA ASN A 408 14.13 10.82 4.46
C ASN A 408 15.10 10.17 5.47
N LYS A 409 16.38 10.60 5.48
CA LYS A 409 17.40 10.08 6.39
C LYS A 409 16.90 10.10 7.83
N GLY A 410 16.79 8.92 8.42
CA GLY A 410 16.41 8.76 9.81
C GLY A 410 14.91 8.63 10.08
N PHE A 411 14.01 8.63 9.08
CA PHE A 411 12.59 8.30 9.33
C PHE A 411 12.43 6.87 9.83
N ILE A 412 13.03 5.90 9.12
CA ILE A 412 13.04 4.49 9.50
C ILE A 412 13.72 4.31 10.85
N GLU A 413 14.88 4.95 11.08
CA GLU A 413 15.57 4.89 12.38
C GLU A 413 14.75 5.48 13.53
N ALA A 414 14.08 6.61 13.31
CA ALA A 414 13.25 7.24 14.33
C ALA A 414 12.05 6.36 14.68
N LEU A 415 11.38 5.77 13.69
CA LEU A 415 10.29 4.82 13.93
C LEU A 415 10.79 3.54 14.58
N LEU A 416 11.94 3.00 14.17
CA LEU A 416 12.56 1.83 14.78
C LEU A 416 12.88 2.08 16.26
N ARG A 417 13.42 3.26 16.61
CA ARG A 417 13.65 3.66 18.01
C ARG A 417 12.34 3.71 18.80
N ARG A 418 11.27 4.25 18.22
CA ARG A 418 9.95 4.31 18.88
C ARG A 418 9.35 2.92 19.07
N LEU A 419 9.42 2.06 18.05
CA LEU A 419 8.96 0.67 18.11
C LEU A 419 9.69 -0.12 19.19
N LYS A 420 11.03 -0.02 19.25
CA LYS A 420 11.82 -0.68 20.31
C LYS A 420 11.40 -0.23 21.70
N LYS A 421 11.17 1.07 21.91
CA LYS A 421 10.64 1.58 23.19
C LYS A 421 9.26 0.96 23.49
N LEU A 422 8.33 0.97 22.54
CA LEU A 422 7.01 0.38 22.73
C LEU A 422 7.09 -1.10 23.13
N LEU A 423 7.96 -1.89 22.48
CA LEU A 423 8.14 -3.31 22.80
C LEU A 423 8.80 -3.55 24.16
N GLN A 424 9.71 -2.66 24.61
CA GLN A 424 10.38 -2.74 25.91
C GLN A 424 9.48 -2.35 27.09
N PHE A 425 8.56 -1.40 26.90
CA PHE A 425 7.75 -0.81 27.97
C PHE A 425 6.35 -1.43 28.14
N VAL A 426 6.04 -2.55 27.48
CA VAL A 426 4.77 -3.26 27.71
C VAL A 426 4.85 -4.00 29.07
N PRO A 427 4.00 -3.68 30.05
CA PRO A 427 4.05 -4.30 31.37
C PRO A 427 3.84 -5.82 31.26
N GLU A 428 4.84 -6.60 31.69
CA GLU A 428 4.79 -8.07 31.66
C GLU A 428 3.94 -8.67 32.78
N LYS A 429 3.48 -7.85 33.74
CA LYS A 429 2.62 -8.27 34.85
C LYS A 429 1.64 -7.17 35.26
N PRO A 430 0.33 -7.44 35.36
CA PRO A 430 -0.55 -6.67 36.22
C PRO A 430 -0.26 -7.10 37.67
N GLY A 431 0.57 -6.36 38.38
CA GLY A 431 0.79 -6.56 39.83
C GLY A 431 2.24 -6.65 40.28
N SER A 432 3.02 -5.59 40.10
CA SER A 432 4.23 -5.37 40.90
C SER A 432 4.61 -3.89 40.94
N PHE A 433 3.70 -3.06 41.43
CA PHE A 433 4.07 -1.82 42.09
C PHE A 433 3.41 -1.86 43.47
N ILE A 434 4.15 -1.41 44.50
CA ILE A 434 3.92 -1.61 45.95
C ILE A 434 4.55 -2.95 46.39
N THR A 435 5.76 -3.01 46.95
CA THR A 435 6.19 -2.38 48.21
C THR A 435 7.70 -2.08 48.21
N ASN A 436 8.08 -0.82 48.38
CA ASN A 436 9.32 -0.47 49.10
C ASN A 436 8.94 0.63 50.09
N GLY A 437 8.10 0.24 51.07
CA GLY A 437 7.90 0.98 52.30
C GLY A 437 8.88 0.40 53.32
N THR A 438 9.93 1.16 53.58
CA THR A 438 10.90 0.97 54.67
C THR A 438 10.19 0.58 55.97
N ALA A 439 10.34 -0.68 56.36
CA ALA A 439 10.11 -1.11 57.72
C ALA A 439 11.37 -0.76 58.52
N ASP A 440 11.33 0.35 59.25
CA ASP A 440 12.22 0.55 60.39
C ASP A 440 11.33 0.75 61.62
N LYS A 441 11.16 -0.36 62.35
CA LYS A 441 10.55 -0.37 63.67
C LYS A 441 11.67 -0.47 64.70
N SER A 442 11.62 0.48 65.61
CA SER A 442 11.91 0.36 67.05
C SER A 442 13.35 0.08 67.48
N LEU A 443 13.93 1.10 68.13
CA LEU A 443 14.63 0.93 69.40
C LEU A 443 14.15 1.99 70.39
N THR A 444 13.54 1.48 71.46
CA THR A 444 13.14 2.14 72.70
C THR A 444 14.36 2.46 73.56
N HIS A 445 14.54 3.71 73.98
CA HIS A 445 14.56 4.13 75.40
C HIS A 445 14.71 5.64 75.52
#